data_AF-A0AA45UT64-F1
#
_entry.id   AF-A0AA45UT64-F1
#
_cell.length_a   1.000
_cell.length_b   1.000
_cell.length_c   1.000
_cell.angle_alpha   90.00
_cell.angle_beta   90.00
_cell.angle_gamma   90.00
#
_symmetry.space_group_name_H-M   'P 1'
#
loop_
_entity.id
_entity.type
_entity.pdbx_description
1 polymer ?
#
loop_
_entity_poly.entity_id
_entity_poly.type
_entity_poly.pdbx_seq_one_letter_code
_entity_poly.pdbx_strand_id
1 'polypeptide(L)' 'MQQICKRIFNSIRISDLLARYGVEEFVIIMPKTGIVEATLVADRLRGRIINLPLLQVRVP' A
#
# COMPACT_ATOMS: atom_id res chain seq x y z
N MET A 1 4.86 8.54 -4.22
CA MET A 1 5.00 7.07 -4.09
C MET A 1 5.88 6.58 -2.94
N GLN A 2 7.12 7.04 -2.76
CA GLN A 2 8.03 6.44 -1.75
C GLN A 2 7.49 6.47 -0.31
N GLN A 3 6.86 7.58 0.11
CA GLN A 3 6.22 7.68 1.42
C GLN A 3 5.03 6.70 1.60
N ILE A 4 4.24 6.51 0.54
CA ILE A 4 3.11 5.57 0.52
C ILE A 4 3.66 4.14 0.69
N CYS A 5 4.65 3.75 -0.11
CA CYS A 5 5.26 2.43 -0.02
C CYS A 5 5.84 2.15 1.36
N LYS A 6 6.50 3.13 2.01
CA LYS A 6 7.05 2.96 3.36
C LYS A 6 5.96 2.70 4.41
N ARG A 7 4.82 3.40 4.32
CA ARG A 7 3.68 3.16 5.24
C ARG A 7 3.01 1.82 4.98
N ILE A 8 2.86 1.44 3.71
CA ILE A 8 2.30 0.13 3.33
C ILE A 8 3.20 -0.99 3.83
N PHE A 9 4.52 -0.88 3.64
CA PHE A 9 5.49 -1.86 4.12
C PHE A 9 5.36 -2.10 5.64
N ASN A 10 5.17 -1.04 6.43
CA ASN A 10 4.94 -1.14 7.86
C ASN A 10 3.53 -1.64 8.25
N SER A 11 2.67 -1.92 7.27
CA SER A 11 1.25 -2.28 7.46
C SER A 11 0.88 -3.68 6.96
N ILE A 12 1.86 -4.39 6.39
CA ILE A 12 1.74 -5.75 5.86
C ILE A 12 2.60 -6.73 6.67
N ARG A 13 2.42 -8.03 6.47
CA ARG A 13 3.20 -9.07 7.18
C ARG A 13 4.62 -9.12 6.63
N ILE A 14 5.55 -9.66 7.41
CA ILE A 14 6.92 -9.93 6.96
C ILE A 14 6.95 -10.89 5.76
N SER A 15 5.98 -11.81 5.68
CA SER A 15 5.83 -12.74 4.56
C SER A 15 5.30 -12.09 3.28
N ASP A 16 4.73 -10.89 3.36
CA ASP A 16 4.14 -10.21 2.22
C ASP A 16 5.23 -9.40 1.50
N LEU A 17 5.22 -9.44 0.17
CA LEU A 17 6.17 -8.70 -0.65
C LEU A 17 5.51 -7.44 -1.21
N LEU A 18 6.06 -6.27 -0.92
CA LEU A 18 5.72 -5.02 -1.60
C LEU A 18 6.74 -4.76 -2.72
N ALA A 19 6.27 -4.67 -3.95
CA ALA A 19 7.08 -4.37 -5.12
C ALA A 19 6.57 -3.12 -5.85
N ARG A 20 7.48 -2.37 -6.46
CA ARG A 20 7.14 -1.30 -7.41
C ARG A 20 6.91 -1.94 -8.78
N TYR A 21 5.75 -1.68 -9.37
CA TYR A 21 5.41 -2.19 -10.70
C TYR A 21 5.63 -1.11 -11.78
N GLY A 22 5.32 0.14 -11.46
CA GLY A 22 5.45 1.27 -12.37
C GLY A 22 5.88 2.56 -11.67
N VAL A 23 5.67 3.70 -12.35
CA VAL A 23 6.01 5.03 -11.80
C VAL A 23 5.10 5.37 -10.62
N GLU A 24 3.80 5.13 -10.78
CA GLU A 24 2.77 5.38 -9.77
C GLU A 24 2.06 4.11 -9.30
N GLU A 25 2.60 2.94 -9.66
CA GLU A 25 1.99 1.64 -9.41
C GLU A 25 2.87 0.77 -8.52
N PHE A 26 2.22 0.04 -7.61
CA PHE A 26 2.85 -0.94 -6.74
C PHE A 26 1.97 -2.19 -6.66
N VAL A 27 2.59 -3.31 -6.33
CA VAL A 27 1.93 -4.60 -6.16
C VAL A 27 2.30 -5.15 -4.79
N ILE A 28 1.34 -5.78 -4.12
CA ILE A 28 1.57 -6.55 -2.89
C ILE A 28 1.28 -8.01 -3.20
N ILE A 29 2.28 -8.87 -3.02
CA ILE A 29 2.12 -10.32 -3.11
C ILE A 29 1.95 -10.86 -1.69
N MET A 30 0.87 -11.59 -1.44
CA MET A 30 0.51 -12.08 -0.11
C MET A 30 0.42 -13.61 -0.14
N PRO A 31 1.51 -14.33 0.18
CA PRO A 31 1.49 -15.78 0.21
C PRO A 31 0.41 -16.30 1.18
N LYS A 32 -0.20 -17.44 0.83
CA LYS A 32 -1.20 -18.13 1.68
C LYS A 32 -2.39 -17.25 2.08
N THR A 33 -2.71 -16.23 1.29
CA THR A 33 -3.82 -15.31 1.58
C THR A 33 -4.91 -15.46 0.54
N GLY A 34 -6.12 -15.82 0.98
CA GLY A 34 -7.28 -15.96 0.11
C GLY A 34 -7.88 -14.61 -0.28
N ILE A 35 -8.77 -14.60 -1.27
CA ILE A 35 -9.32 -13.35 -1.83
C ILE A 35 -10.04 -12.49 -0.77
N VAL A 36 -10.83 -13.10 0.12
CA VAL A 36 -11.57 -12.36 1.15
C VAL A 36 -10.62 -11.64 2.12
N GLU A 37 -9.60 -12.34 2.60
CA GLU A 37 -8.59 -11.76 3.48
C GLU A 37 -7.76 -10.68 2.75
N ALA A 38 -7.46 -10.90 1.47
CA ALA A 38 -6.77 -9.92 0.64
C ALA A 38 -7.58 -8.63 0.46
N THR A 39 -8.88 -8.73 0.25
CA THR A 39 -9.77 -7.58 0.17
C THR A 39 -9.77 -6.79 1.49
N LEU A 40 -9.84 -7.47 2.63
CA LEU A 40 -9.79 -6.82 3.95
C LEU A 40 -8.46 -6.08 4.20
N VAL A 41 -7.34 -6.68 3.79
CA VAL A 41 -6.03 -6.02 3.85
C VAL A 41 -6.00 -4.79 2.95
N ALA A 42 -6.49 -4.92 1.71
CA ALA A 42 -6.55 -3.81 0.75
C ALA A 42 -7.39 -2.64 1.29
N ASP A 43 -8.57 -2.90 1.86
CA ASP A 43 -9.42 -1.86 2.44
C ASP A 43 -8.77 -1.17 3.64
N ARG A 44 -8.11 -1.93 4.52
CA ARG A 44 -7.34 -1.36 5.64
C ARG A 44 -6.22 -0.45 5.13
N LEU A 45 -5.48 -0.89 4.11
CA LEU A 45 -4.41 -0.10 3.50
C LEU A 45 -4.97 1.16 2.85
N ARG A 46 -6.08 1.06 2.10
CA ARG A 46 -6.79 2.20 1.51
C ARG A 46 -7.16 3.24 2.55
N GLY A 47 -7.73 2.83 3.69
CA GLY A 47 -8.05 3.73 4.80
C GLY A 47 -6.82 4.42 5.39
N ARG A 48 -5.69 3.71 5.51
CA ARG A 48 -4.42 4.31 5.96
C ARG A 48 -3.84 5.31 4.95
N ILE A 49 -4.00 5.04 3.66
CA ILE A 49 -3.51 5.87 2.56
C ILE A 49 -4.29 7.18 2.45
N ILE A 50 -5.64 7.12 2.52
CA ILE A 50 -6.49 8.31 2.48
C ILE A 50 -6.14 9.28 3.61
N ASN A 51 -5.79 8.76 4.78
CA ASN A 51 -5.38 9.56 5.94
C ASN A 51 -3.88 9.90 5.96
N LEU A 52 -3.15 9.71 4.85
CA LEU A 52 -1.83 10.32 4.72
C LEU A 52 -2.01 11.82 4.45
N PRO A 53 -1.38 12.70 5.24
CA PRO A 53 -1.03 14.02 4.74
C PRO A 53 0.04 13.82 3.66
N LEU A 54 -0.41 13.58 2.43
CA LEU A 54 0.44 13.73 1.26
C LEU A 54 0.72 15.22 1.18
N LEU A 55 1.99 15.62 1.23
CA LEU A 55 2.38 17.00 0.93
C LEU A 55 1.69 17.36 -0.39
N GLN A 56 0.70 18.26 -0.33
CA GLN A 56 0.12 18.85 -1.52
C GLN A 56 1.29 19.48 -2.27
N VAL A 57 1.65 18.88 -3.40
CA VAL A 57 2.36 19.62 -4.43
C VAL A 57 1.44 20.79 -4.73
N ARG A 58 1.89 22.02 -4.40
CA ARG A 58 1.26 23.23 -4.91
C ARG A 58 1.24 23.08 -6.43
N VAL A 59 0.08 22.76 -6.97
CA VAL A 59 -0.19 23.01 -8.38
C VAL A 59 -0.29 24.54 -8.47
N PRO A 60 0.51 25.19 -9.34
CA PRO A 60 0.63 26.66 -9.38
C PRO A 60 -0.72 27.36 -9.59
#